data_AF-X1ERU8-F1
#
_entry.id   AF-X1ERU8-F1
#
_cell.length_a   1.000
_cell.length_b   1.000
_cell.length_c   1.000
_cell.angle_alpha   90.00
_cell.angle_beta   90.00
_cell.angle_gamma   90.00
#
_symmetry.space_group_name_H-M   'P 1'
#
loop_
_entity.id
_entity.type
_entity.pdbx_description
1 polymer ?
#
loop_
_entity_poly.entity_id
_entity_poly.type
_entity_poly.pdbx_seq_one_letter_code
_entity_poly.pdbx_strand_id
1 'polypeptide(L)'
;MALLPAALDKLLGIYLLVIIVKEIFILKSAALSIVLAIIGAATIIIAVMIAMVQHNLKKLLSYHAISQVGYMVLGIATGTPVGIAGGIFHMLNNAIYKC
;
A
#
# COMPACT_ATOMS: atom_id res chain seq x y z
N MET A 1 11.10 2.00 20.59
CA MET A 1 12.15 2.51 19.66
C MET A 1 12.21 1.76 18.32
N ALA A 2 11.19 0.96 17.94
CA ALA A 2 11.12 0.31 16.61
C ALA A 2 10.05 0.90 15.67
N LEU A 3 9.38 1.98 16.10
CA LEU A 3 8.21 2.56 15.41
C LEU A 3 8.63 3.44 14.22
N LEU A 4 9.65 4.28 14.42
CA LEU A 4 10.26 5.13 13.39
C LEU A 4 10.91 4.32 12.26
N PRO A 5 11.77 3.32 12.52
CA PRO A 5 12.35 2.49 11.47
C PRO A 5 11.28 1.79 10.62
N ALA A 6 10.28 1.18 11.27
CA ALA A 6 9.22 0.45 10.58
C ALA A 6 8.29 1.35 9.74
N ALA A 7 8.11 2.62 10.13
CA ALA A 7 7.37 3.60 9.34
C ALA A 7 8.18 4.11 8.14
N LEU A 8 9.47 4.36 8.34
CA LEU A 8 10.39 4.79 7.29
C LEU A 8 10.56 3.73 6.20
N ASP A 9 10.71 2.46 6.56
CA ASP A 9 10.85 1.36 5.59
C ASP A 9 9.63 1.25 4.66
N LYS A 10 8.42 1.46 5.21
CA LYS A 10 7.18 1.44 4.43
C LYS A 10 7.07 2.65 3.50
N LEU A 11 7.38 3.84 4.01
CA LEU A 11 7.38 5.08 3.23
C LEU A 11 8.39 5.00 2.07
N LEU A 12 9.63 4.54 2.35
CA LEU A 12 10.65 4.34 1.32
C LEU A 12 10.22 3.31 0.28
N GLY A 13 9.69 2.16 0.72
CA GLY A 13 9.26 1.10 -0.19
C GLY A 13 8.17 1.54 -1.17
N ILE A 14 7.17 2.29 -0.68
CA ILE A 14 6.09 2.80 -1.53
C ILE A 14 6.55 3.99 -2.39
N TYR A 15 7.39 4.87 -1.86
CA TYR A 15 7.98 5.95 -2.65
C TYR A 15 8.83 5.40 -3.81
N LEU A 16 9.65 4.37 -3.54
CA LEU A 16 10.41 3.66 -4.55
C LEU A 16 9.48 3.01 -5.58
N LEU A 17 8.38 2.39 -5.13
CA LEU A 17 7.36 1.83 -6.01
C LEU A 17 6.77 2.90 -6.94
N VAL A 18 6.42 4.08 -6.42
CA VAL A 18 5.91 5.20 -7.21
C VAL A 18 6.92 5.65 -8.26
N ILE A 19 8.20 5.78 -7.89
CA ILE A 19 9.26 6.16 -8.83
C ILE A 19 9.43 5.09 -9.91
N ILE A 20 9.52 3.82 -9.55
CA ILE A 20 9.69 2.71 -10.52
C ILE A 20 8.48 2.67 -11.48
N VAL A 21 7.28 2.81 -10.94
CA VAL A 21 6.02 2.73 -11.70
C VAL A 21 5.77 3.97 -12.56
N LYS A 22 6.41 5.12 -12.28
CA LYS A 22 6.27 6.35 -13.06
C LYS A 22 7.40 6.55 -14.06
N GLU A 23 8.64 6.27 -13.67
CA GLU A 23 9.85 6.59 -14.41
C GLU A 23 10.43 5.38 -15.18
N ILE A 24 10.38 4.17 -14.62
CA ILE A 24 10.93 2.96 -15.27
C ILE A 24 9.88 2.25 -16.13
N PHE A 25 8.67 2.14 -15.61
CA PHE A 25 7.53 1.64 -16.36
C PHE A 25 6.70 2.84 -16.78
N ILE A 26 6.70 3.18 -18.05
CA ILE A 26 5.65 4.07 -18.54
C ILE A 26 4.34 3.30 -18.31
N LEU A 27 3.55 3.74 -17.32
CA LEU A 27 2.22 3.23 -16.94
C LEU A 27 1.17 3.32 -18.07
N LYS A 28 1.62 3.40 -19.33
CA LYS A 28 0.83 3.24 -20.56
C LYS A 28 0.41 1.79 -20.80
N SER A 29 1.07 0.82 -20.18
CA SER A 29 0.69 -0.59 -20.35
C SER A 29 -0.49 -0.96 -19.46
N ALA A 30 -1.67 -1.09 -20.05
CA ALA A 30 -2.90 -1.53 -19.36
C ALA A 30 -2.72 -2.86 -18.61
N ALA A 31 -1.87 -3.76 -19.13
CA ALA A 31 -1.58 -5.04 -18.49
C ALA A 31 -0.91 -4.86 -17.11
N LEU A 32 0.01 -3.90 -16.97
CA LEU A 32 0.69 -3.66 -15.70
C LEU A 32 -0.26 -3.07 -14.66
N SER A 33 -1.12 -2.13 -15.07
CA SER A 33 -2.18 -1.58 -14.20
C SER A 33 -3.11 -2.67 -13.67
N ILE A 34 -3.53 -3.61 -14.52
CA ILE A 34 -4.39 -4.72 -14.11
C ILE A 34 -3.67 -5.63 -13.12
N VAL A 35 -2.41 -5.98 -13.37
CA VAL A 35 -1.61 -6.83 -12.46
C VAL A 35 -1.45 -6.16 -11.10
N LEU A 36 -1.09 -4.87 -11.06
CA LEU A 36 -0.97 -4.11 -9.81
C LEU A 36 -2.30 -4.01 -9.08
N ALA A 37 -3.41 -3.83 -9.81
CA ALA A 37 -4.73 -3.77 -9.22
C ALA A 37 -5.13 -5.11 -8.57
N ILE A 38 -4.85 -6.24 -9.24
CA ILE A 38 -5.09 -7.58 -8.69
C ILE A 38 -4.25 -7.79 -7.43
N ILE A 39 -2.96 -7.44 -7.46
CA ILE A 39 -2.07 -7.57 -6.30
C ILE A 39 -2.57 -6.72 -5.13
N GLY A 40 -2.95 -5.46 -5.38
CA GLY A 40 -3.47 -4.55 -4.35
C GLY A 40 -4.77 -5.07 -3.74
N ALA A 41 -5.73 -5.49 -4.57
CA ALA A 41 -7.00 -6.05 -4.12
C ALA A 41 -6.83 -7.36 -3.32
N ALA A 42 -6.01 -8.29 -3.81
CA ALA A 42 -5.70 -9.54 -3.13
C ALA A 42 -5.05 -9.28 -1.76
N THR A 43 -4.11 -8.33 -1.69
CA THR A 43 -3.46 -7.93 -0.43
C THR A 43 -4.47 -7.41 0.59
N ILE A 44 -5.43 -6.58 0.17
CA ILE A 44 -6.49 -6.08 1.06
C ILE A 44 -7.31 -7.24 1.61
N ILE A 45 -7.87 -8.07 0.73
CA ILE A 45 -8.80 -9.13 1.10
C ILE A 45 -8.11 -10.13 2.03
N ILE A 46 -6.94 -10.64 1.64
CA ILE A 46 -6.23 -11.66 2.40
C ILE A 46 -5.82 -11.11 3.77
N ALA A 47 -5.25 -9.90 3.83
CA ALA A 47 -4.79 -9.34 5.10
C ALA A 47 -5.95 -9.03 6.05
N VAL A 48 -7.10 -8.53 5.55
CA VAL A 48 -8.28 -8.28 6.38
C VAL A 48 -8.87 -9.59 6.91
N MET A 49 -9.01 -10.62 6.06
CA MET A 49 -9.51 -11.92 6.50
C MET A 49 -8.65 -12.53 7.61
N ILE A 50 -7.31 -12.42 7.49
CA ILE A 50 -6.40 -12.88 8.54
C ILE A 50 -6.52 -12.01 9.80
N ALA A 51 -6.67 -10.69 9.66
CA ALA A 51 -6.82 -9.76 10.79
C ALA A 51 -8.07 -10.06 11.63
N MET A 52 -9.19 -10.39 10.98
CA MET A 52 -10.48 -10.67 11.63
C MET A 52 -10.43 -11.87 12.59
N VAL A 53 -9.56 -12.84 12.33
CA VAL A 53 -9.39 -14.03 13.18
C VAL A 53 -8.27 -13.89 14.20
N GLN A 54 -7.58 -12.74 14.26
CA GLN A 54 -6.54 -12.52 15.26
C GLN A 54 -7.13 -12.14 16.62
N HIS A 55 -6.84 -12.93 17.65
CA HIS A 55 -7.17 -12.59 19.04
C HIS A 55 -6.11 -11.69 19.70
N ASN A 56 -4.92 -11.60 19.12
CA ASN A 56 -3.87 -10.71 19.61
C ASN A 56 -3.95 -9.35 18.91
N LEU A 57 -4.17 -8.28 19.69
CA LEU A 57 -4.32 -6.93 19.17
C LEU A 57 -3.13 -6.46 18.33
N LYS A 58 -1.88 -6.76 18.72
CA LYS A 58 -0.69 -6.36 17.96
C LYS A 58 -0.63 -7.05 16.60
N LYS A 59 -0.98 -8.34 16.54
CA LYS A 59 -1.06 -9.08 15.26
C LYS A 59 -2.19 -8.55 14.39
N LEU A 60 -3.37 -8.33 14.96
CA LEU A 60 -4.52 -7.74 14.26
C LEU A 60 -4.13 -6.41 13.59
N LEU A 61 -3.53 -5.49 14.36
CA LEU A 61 -3.11 -4.19 13.86
C LEU A 61 -2.00 -4.30 12.80
N SER A 62 -1.13 -5.31 12.89
CA SER A 62 -0.10 -5.59 11.89
C SER A 62 -0.72 -6.01 10.56
N TYR A 63 -1.66 -6.95 10.55
CA TYR A 63 -2.37 -7.34 9.32
C TYR A 63 -3.25 -6.21 8.77
N HIS A 64 -3.88 -5.42 9.64
CA HIS A 64 -4.59 -4.21 9.21
C HIS A 64 -3.64 -3.17 8.59
N ALA A 65 -2.37 -3.09 9.01
CA ALA A 65 -1.39 -2.23 8.33
C ALA A 65 -1.01 -2.78 6.94
N ILE A 66 -0.94 -4.10 6.77
CA ILE A 66 -0.70 -4.74 5.46
C ILE A 66 -1.84 -4.44 4.49
N SER A 67 -3.10 -4.53 4.93
CA SER A 67 -4.24 -4.21 4.05
C SER A 67 -4.22 -2.74 3.58
N GLN A 68 -3.77 -1.81 4.42
CA GLN A 68 -3.60 -0.40 4.01
C GLN A 68 -2.58 -0.21 2.89
N VAL A 69 -1.51 -1.00 2.86
CA VAL A 69 -0.55 -0.97 1.73
C VAL A 69 -1.24 -1.39 0.43
N GLY A 70 -2.15 -2.35 0.46
CA GLY A 70 -2.93 -2.74 -0.71
C GLY A 70 -3.80 -1.61 -1.29
N TYR A 71 -4.38 -0.74 -0.43
CA TYR A 71 -5.10 0.46 -0.90
C TYR A 71 -4.18 1.46 -1.59
N MET A 72 -2.95 1.63 -1.09
CA MET A 72 -1.95 2.51 -1.71
C MET A 72 -1.55 2.00 -3.09
N VAL A 73 -1.33 0.69 -3.21
CA VAL A 73 -1.03 0.02 -4.49
C VAL A 73 -2.20 0.16 -5.48
N LEU A 74 -3.45 0.00 -5.03
CA LEU A 74 -4.62 0.20 -5.89
C LEU A 74 -4.71 1.63 -6.44
N GLY A 75 -4.47 2.64 -5.61
CA GLY A 75 -4.44 4.03 -6.06
C GLY A 75 -3.41 4.25 -7.17
N ILE A 76 -2.19 3.73 -6.97
CA ILE A 76 -1.11 3.80 -7.96
C ILE A 76 -1.46 3.01 -9.24
N ALA A 77 -2.07 1.83 -9.10
CA ALA A 77 -2.44 0.95 -10.22
C ALA A 77 -3.40 1.61 -11.23
N THR A 78 -4.20 2.59 -10.79
CA THR A 78 -5.10 3.34 -11.68
C THR A 78 -4.35 4.07 -12.80
N GLY A 79 -3.07 4.41 -12.60
CA GLY A 79 -2.29 5.20 -13.55
C GLY A 79 -2.80 6.64 -13.77
N THR A 80 -3.84 7.06 -13.04
CA THR A 80 -4.39 8.41 -13.14
C THR A 80 -3.70 9.34 -12.14
N PRO A 81 -3.54 10.63 -12.46
CA PRO A 81 -2.98 11.60 -11.51
C PRO A 81 -3.71 11.62 -10.17
N VAL A 82 -5.05 11.53 -10.20
CA VAL A 82 -5.88 11.55 -8.98
C VAL A 82 -5.70 10.28 -8.16
N GLY A 83 -5.68 9.10 -8.78
CA GLY A 83 -5.49 7.85 -8.06
C GLY A 83 -4.09 7.71 -7.47
N ILE A 84 -3.05 8.14 -8.20
CA ILE A 84 -1.68 8.18 -7.69
C ILE A 84 -1.58 9.14 -6.50
N ALA A 85 -2.13 10.35 -6.62
CA ALA A 85 -2.17 11.31 -5.51
C ALA A 85 -2.93 10.76 -4.30
N GLY A 86 -4.07 10.09 -4.52
CA GLY A 86 -4.83 9.43 -3.46
C GLY A 86 -4.06 8.32 -2.75
N GLY A 87 -3.35 7.47 -3.49
CA GLY A 87 -2.51 6.42 -2.93
C GLY A 87 -1.36 6.95 -2.07
N ILE A 88 -0.69 8.02 -2.52
CA ILE A 88 0.39 8.70 -1.78
C ILE A 88 -0.16 9.41 -0.53
N PHE A 89 -1.30 10.09 -0.66
CA PHE A 89 -1.94 10.76 0.48
C PHE A 89 -2.38 9.76 1.54
N HIS A 90 -2.93 8.62 1.12
CA HIS A 90 -3.29 7.52 2.02
C HIS A 90 -2.06 6.94 2.74
N MET A 91 -0.93 6.81 2.04
CA MET A 91 0.35 6.42 2.64
C MET A 91 0.78 7.40 3.73
N LEU A 92 0.76 8.70 3.45
CA LEU A 92 1.09 9.73 4.43
C LEU A 92 0.20 9.63 5.66
N ASN A 93 -1.12 9.54 5.45
CA ASN A 93 -2.09 9.40 6.54
C ASN A 93 -1.86 8.12 7.37
N ASN A 94 -1.61 6.99 6.71
CA ASN A 94 -1.34 5.72 7.40
C ASN A 94 -0.01 5.75 8.16
N ALA A 95 1.02 6.43 7.65
CA ALA A 95 2.27 6.64 8.37
C ALA A 95 2.03 7.49 9.62
N ILE A 96 1.31 8.61 9.52
CA ILE A 96 1.01 9.49 10.67
C ILE A 96 0.19 8.77 11.74
N TYR A 97 -0.87 8.06 11.34
CA TYR A 97 -1.81 7.44 12.29
C TYR A 97 -1.25 6.20 13.00
N LYS A 98 -0.31 5.48 12.38
CA LYS A 98 0.22 4.20 12.90
C LYS A 98 1.69 4.26 13.34
N CYS A 99 2.27 5.47 13.38
CA CYS A 99 3.49 5.76 14.13
C CYS A 99 3.24 5.79 15.64
#